data_AF-A0A959FYE0-F1
#
_entry.id   AF-A0A959FYE0-F1
#
_cell.length_a   1.000
_cell.length_b   1.000
_cell.length_c   1.000
_cell.angle_alpha   90.00
_cell.angle_beta   90.00
_cell.angle_gamma   90.00
#
_symmetry.space_group_name_H-M   'P 1'
#
loop_
_entity.id
_entity.type
_entity.pdbx_description
1 polymer ?
#
loop_
_entity_poly.entity_id
_entity_poly.type
_entity_poly.pdbx_seq_one_letter_code
_entity_poly.pdbx_strand_id
1 'polypeptide(L)'
;MKFTIKVAVLGLFAVSTLTSCVSNKKYNELLEEKEALAKSLAETQENLKMLEEEKDQLMQEKDNLANEVESMKADLEATKAEIDQVKQMIAAKDAEIAKIKGDVEAAFSAYEEAGLTITEENDMIYVSMPEKVLFRSGSARLDSEDKKIIGQLAEILKKDPNLSVIVEGHTDDVPIAAGPYS
;
A
#
# COMPACT_ATOMS: atom_id res chain seq x y z
N MET A 1 -108.01 -66.99 14.24
CA MET A 1 -107.96 -65.52 14.42
C MET A 1 -106.51 -65.09 14.19
N LYS A 2 -106.12 -64.32 13.15
CA LYS A 2 -106.22 -62.83 13.05
C LYS A 2 -105.50 -62.18 14.26
N PHE A 3 -104.41 -61.41 14.24
CA PHE A 3 -103.84 -60.33 13.40
C PHE A 3 -102.31 -60.24 13.71
N THR A 4 -101.38 -60.04 12.76
CA THR A 4 -100.76 -58.75 12.33
C THR A 4 -100.26 -57.81 13.44
N ILE A 5 -99.10 -57.16 13.17
CA ILE A 5 -98.40 -56.07 13.89
C ILE A 5 -97.13 -56.51 14.64
N LYS A 6 -95.98 -56.59 13.95
CA LYS A 6 -94.62 -56.22 14.43
C LYS A 6 -93.64 -55.95 13.26
N VAL A 7 -94.06 -55.16 12.27
CA VAL A 7 -93.18 -54.69 11.16
C VAL A 7 -92.72 -53.23 11.36
N ALA A 8 -93.16 -52.54 12.41
CA ALA A 8 -93.04 -51.08 12.49
C ALA A 8 -91.86 -50.50 13.29
N VAL A 9 -90.88 -51.29 13.75
CA VAL A 9 -89.77 -50.74 14.58
C VAL A 9 -88.36 -50.95 13.99
N LEU A 10 -88.23 -51.74 12.91
CA LEU A 10 -86.95 -51.91 12.21
C LEU A 10 -86.68 -50.86 11.12
N GLY A 11 -87.61 -49.92 10.91
CA GLY A 11 -87.57 -48.94 9.82
C GLY A 11 -87.07 -47.54 10.17
N LEU A 12 -86.59 -47.27 11.39
CA LEU A 12 -86.27 -45.90 11.82
C LEU A 12 -84.82 -45.65 12.24
N PHE A 13 -83.92 -46.63 12.11
CA PHE A 13 -82.51 -46.46 12.51
C PHE A 13 -81.48 -46.69 11.39
N ALA A 14 -81.93 -46.82 10.14
CA ALA A 14 -81.06 -47.11 8.99
C ALA A 14 -80.88 -45.95 8.00
N VAL A 15 -81.35 -44.72 8.31
CA VAL A 15 -81.31 -43.58 7.37
C VAL A 15 -80.82 -42.29 8.04
N SER A 16 -79.86 -42.39 8.96
CA SER A 16 -79.22 -41.20 9.56
C SER A 16 -77.69 -41.23 9.53
N THR A 17 -77.07 -42.22 8.86
CA THR A 17 -75.62 -42.38 8.87
C THR A 17 -74.89 -41.99 7.59
N LEU A 18 -75.53 -41.46 6.54
CA LEU A 18 -74.78 -41.06 5.33
C LEU A 18 -75.43 -39.88 4.59
N THR A 19 -75.20 -38.65 5.05
CA THR A 19 -75.27 -37.47 4.17
C THR A 19 -74.08 -36.56 4.41
N SER A 20 -72.87 -37.09 4.18
CA SER A 20 -71.71 -36.25 3.86
C SER A 20 -71.75 -35.88 2.38
N CYS A 21 -72.78 -35.14 1.94
CA CYS A 21 -72.78 -34.54 0.61
C CYS A 21 -72.04 -33.21 0.68
N VAL A 22 -70.72 -33.26 0.67
CA VAL A 22 -69.93 -32.13 0.17
C VAL A 22 -70.27 -32.03 -1.33
N SER A 23 -70.71 -30.86 -1.81
CA SER A 23 -71.00 -30.71 -3.24
C SER A 23 -69.72 -30.92 -4.03
N ASN A 24 -69.78 -31.64 -5.16
CA ASN A 24 -68.61 -31.86 -6.04
C ASN A 24 -67.89 -30.56 -6.39
N LYS A 25 -68.62 -29.44 -6.47
CA LYS A 25 -68.04 -28.10 -6.66
C LYS A 25 -67.15 -27.66 -5.51
N LYS A 26 -67.61 -27.76 -4.25
CA LYS A 26 -66.79 -27.42 -3.07
C LYS A 26 -65.61 -28.37 -2.90
N TYR A 27 -65.78 -29.65 -3.26
CA TYR A 27 -64.68 -30.61 -3.23
C TYR A 27 -63.59 -30.25 -4.24
N ASN A 28 -63.97 -29.91 -5.48
CA ASN A 28 -63.03 -29.49 -6.52
C ASN A 28 -62.35 -28.16 -6.19
N GLU A 29 -63.08 -27.16 -5.68
CA GLU A 29 -62.51 -25.88 -5.22
C GLU A 29 -61.48 -26.11 -4.10
N LEU A 30 -61.78 -26.96 -3.12
CA LEU A 30 -60.87 -27.29 -2.02
C LEU A 30 -59.63 -28.08 -2.50
N LEU A 31 -59.79 -28.89 -3.56
CA LEU A 31 -58.69 -29.61 -4.18
C LEU A 31 -57.74 -28.65 -4.91
N GLU A 32 -58.29 -27.71 -5.68
CA GLU A 32 -57.53 -26.66 -6.38
C GLU A 32 -56.79 -25.74 -5.38
N GLU A 33 -57.45 -25.35 -4.28
CA GLU A 33 -56.83 -24.55 -3.22
C GLU A 33 -55.68 -25.30 -2.53
N LYS A 34 -55.86 -26.61 -2.25
CA LYS A 34 -54.80 -27.45 -1.69
C LYS A 34 -53.60 -27.55 -2.64
N GLU A 35 -53.84 -27.73 -3.94
CA GLU A 35 -52.78 -27.79 -4.94
C GLU A 35 -52.04 -26.45 -5.06
N ALA A 36 -52.76 -25.33 -5.07
CA ALA A 36 -52.18 -24.00 -5.07
C ALA A 36 -51.35 -23.72 -3.79
N LEU A 37 -51.86 -24.13 -2.62
CA LEU A 37 -51.15 -24.00 -1.35
C LEU A 37 -49.89 -24.87 -1.31
N ALA A 38 -49.97 -26.11 -1.81
CA ALA A 38 -48.82 -27.02 -1.90
C ALA A 38 -47.74 -26.46 -2.83
N LYS A 39 -48.13 -25.86 -3.95
CA LYS A 39 -47.22 -25.17 -4.88
C LYS A 39 -46.53 -23.98 -4.20
N SER A 40 -47.30 -23.10 -3.55
CA SER A 40 -46.76 -21.94 -2.84
C SER A 40 -45.84 -22.34 -1.68
N LEU A 41 -46.16 -23.42 -0.97
CA LEU A 41 -45.30 -23.98 0.08
C LEU A 41 -43.98 -24.50 -0.49
N ALA A 42 -44.01 -25.17 -1.64
CA ALA A 42 -42.79 -25.63 -2.31
C ALA A 42 -41.91 -24.43 -2.77
N GLU A 43 -42.52 -23.42 -3.41
CA GLU A 43 -41.81 -22.21 -3.85
C GLU A 43 -41.20 -21.44 -2.68
N THR A 44 -41.93 -21.29 -1.58
CA THR A 44 -41.42 -20.62 -0.38
C THR A 44 -40.30 -21.40 0.29
N GLN A 45 -40.36 -22.73 0.33
CA GLN A 45 -39.26 -23.57 0.82
C GLN A 45 -38.00 -23.46 -0.04
N GLU A 46 -38.15 -23.42 -1.36
CA GLU A 46 -37.03 -23.21 -2.30
C GLU A 46 -36.40 -21.83 -2.11
N ASN A 47 -37.20 -20.78 -2.02
CA ASN A 47 -36.72 -19.42 -1.75
C ASN A 47 -36.00 -19.33 -0.40
N LEU A 48 -36.55 -19.96 0.65
CA LEU A 48 -35.93 -19.95 1.99
C LEU A 48 -34.55 -20.60 1.94
N LYS A 49 -34.42 -21.72 1.23
CA LYS A 49 -33.14 -22.38 1.02
C LYS A 49 -32.13 -21.50 0.27
N MET A 50 -32.56 -20.83 -0.80
CA MET A 50 -31.69 -19.90 -1.54
C MET A 50 -31.22 -18.73 -0.66
N LEU A 51 -32.13 -18.15 0.14
CA LEU A 51 -31.78 -17.05 1.05
C LEU A 51 -30.83 -17.51 2.16
N GLU A 52 -30.95 -18.74 2.66
CA GLU A 52 -30.01 -19.32 3.61
C GLU A 52 -28.62 -19.49 2.99
N GLU A 53 -28.54 -20.01 1.76
CA GLU A 53 -27.28 -20.16 1.02
C GLU A 53 -26.62 -18.79 0.73
N GLU A 54 -27.40 -17.79 0.30
CA GLU A 54 -26.90 -16.43 0.06
C GLU A 54 -26.41 -15.77 1.36
N LYS A 55 -27.13 -15.95 2.46
CA LYS A 55 -26.71 -15.44 3.77
C LYS A 55 -25.38 -16.05 4.19
N ASP A 56 -25.20 -17.35 4.02
CA ASP A 56 -23.96 -18.04 4.37
C ASP A 56 -22.78 -17.54 3.53
N GLN A 57 -23.00 -17.31 2.23
CA GLN A 57 -22.00 -16.69 1.34
C GLN A 57 -21.64 -15.27 1.78
N LEU A 58 -22.63 -14.43 2.09
CA LEU A 58 -22.40 -13.06 2.55
C LEU A 58 -21.68 -13.01 3.90
N MET A 59 -21.96 -13.95 4.81
CA MET A 59 -21.20 -14.06 6.06
C MET A 59 -19.74 -14.42 5.79
N GLN A 60 -19.49 -15.38 4.90
CA GLN A 60 -18.13 -15.78 4.54
C GLN A 60 -17.37 -14.62 3.87
N GLU A 61 -18.00 -13.89 2.96
CA GLU A 61 -17.41 -12.72 2.32
C GLU A 61 -17.11 -11.62 3.34
N LYS A 62 -18.03 -11.37 4.27
CA LYS A 62 -17.81 -10.39 5.35
C LYS A 62 -16.61 -10.77 6.23
N ASP A 63 -16.46 -12.04 6.58
CA ASP A 63 -15.34 -12.51 7.39
C ASP A 63 -14.02 -12.39 6.62
N ASN A 64 -14.02 -12.69 5.31
CA ASN A 64 -12.87 -12.50 4.44
C ASN A 64 -12.47 -11.02 4.34
N LEU A 65 -13.43 -10.12 4.11
CA LEU A 65 -13.20 -8.68 4.04
C LEU A 65 -12.71 -8.12 5.38
N ALA A 66 -13.23 -8.63 6.51
CA ALA A 66 -12.75 -8.23 7.83
C ALA A 66 -11.27 -8.60 8.03
N ASN A 67 -10.87 -9.78 7.60
CA ASN A 67 -9.48 -10.23 7.66
C ASN A 67 -8.57 -9.40 6.72
N GLU A 68 -9.04 -9.10 5.51
CA GLU A 68 -8.31 -8.28 4.55
C GLU A 68 -8.10 -6.85 5.07
N VAL A 69 -9.14 -6.24 5.65
CA VAL A 69 -9.05 -4.90 6.27
C VAL A 69 -8.04 -4.89 7.41
N GLU A 70 -7.99 -5.95 8.23
CA GLU A 70 -7.02 -6.04 9.32
C GLU A 70 -5.59 -6.18 8.80
N SER A 71 -5.38 -7.00 7.76
CA SER A 71 -4.08 -7.10 7.08
C SER A 71 -3.64 -5.77 6.49
N MET A 72 -4.52 -5.08 5.76
CA MET A 72 -4.21 -3.79 5.15
C MET A 72 -3.88 -2.71 6.19
N LYS A 73 -4.53 -2.73 7.36
CA LYS A 73 -4.17 -1.84 8.47
C LYS A 73 -2.79 -2.13 9.01
N ALA A 74 -2.44 -3.40 9.20
CA ALA A 74 -1.11 -3.79 9.66
C ALA A 74 -0.02 -3.35 8.67
N ASP A 75 -0.24 -3.58 7.37
CA ASP A 75 0.67 -3.15 6.30
C ASP A 75 0.81 -1.62 6.23
N LEU A 76 -0.29 -0.89 6.41
CA LEU A 76 -0.28 0.56 6.45
C LEU A 76 0.54 1.11 7.63
N GLU A 77 0.38 0.55 8.82
CA GLU A 77 1.15 0.97 10.00
C GLU A 77 2.64 0.62 9.87
N ALA A 78 2.98 -0.54 9.29
CA ALA A 78 4.36 -0.90 8.97
C ALA A 78 4.98 0.09 7.96
N THR A 79 4.27 0.40 6.88
CA THR A 79 4.72 1.35 5.86
C THR A 79 4.91 2.75 6.43
N LYS A 80 4.02 3.22 7.31
CA LYS A 80 4.18 4.51 7.99
C LYS A 80 5.43 4.54 8.86
N ALA A 81 5.70 3.46 9.61
CA ALA A 81 6.91 3.37 10.42
C ALA A 81 8.18 3.42 9.56
N GLU A 82 8.19 2.73 8.41
CA GLU A 82 9.30 2.80 7.45
C GLU A 82 9.49 4.21 6.87
N ILE A 83 8.39 4.88 6.49
CA ILE A 83 8.43 6.27 6.01
C ILE A 83 9.03 7.20 7.06
N ASP A 84 8.64 7.06 8.32
CA ASP A 84 9.16 7.89 9.41
C ASP A 84 10.65 7.62 9.66
N GLN A 85 11.09 6.37 9.56
CA GLN A 85 12.52 6.03 9.62
C GLN A 85 13.31 6.65 8.47
N VAL A 86 12.81 6.53 7.23
CA VAL A 86 13.46 7.12 6.05
C VAL A 86 13.54 8.63 6.17
N LYS A 87 12.46 9.30 6.63
CA LYS A 87 12.48 10.76 6.86
C LYS A 87 13.53 11.17 7.89
N GLN A 88 13.70 10.40 8.97
CA GLN A 88 14.73 10.67 9.95
C GLN A 88 16.13 10.49 9.37
N MET A 89 16.34 9.47 8.53
CA MET A 89 17.61 9.27 7.84
C MET A 89 17.93 10.41 6.87
N ILE A 90 16.93 10.88 6.10
CA ILE A 90 17.07 12.04 5.20
C ILE A 90 17.43 13.28 6.01
N ALA A 91 16.69 13.59 7.07
CA ALA A 91 16.98 14.77 7.90
C ALA A 91 18.38 14.71 8.55
N ALA A 92 18.83 13.53 8.94
CA ALA A 92 20.19 13.33 9.43
C ALA A 92 21.24 13.55 8.33
N LYS A 93 20.97 13.07 7.11
CA LYS A 93 21.83 13.28 5.93
C LYS A 93 21.91 14.75 5.54
N ASP A 94 20.78 15.45 5.47
CA ASP A 94 20.73 16.88 5.16
C ASP A 94 21.53 17.71 6.18
N ALA A 95 21.40 17.37 7.47
CA ALA A 95 22.16 18.04 8.53
C ALA A 95 23.67 17.77 8.43
N GLU A 96 24.07 16.56 8.02
CA GLU A 96 25.45 16.18 7.78
C GLU A 96 26.04 16.92 6.58
N ILE A 97 25.33 16.96 5.45
CA ILE A 97 25.72 17.72 4.24
C ILE A 97 25.86 19.21 4.57
N ALA A 98 24.86 19.80 5.23
CA ALA A 98 24.91 21.21 5.61
C ALA A 98 26.10 21.53 6.53
N LYS A 99 26.42 20.63 7.45
CA LYS A 99 27.59 20.77 8.33
C LYS A 99 28.90 20.71 7.54
N ILE A 100 29.05 19.73 6.66
CA ILE A 100 30.28 19.59 5.84
C ILE A 100 30.45 20.81 4.95
N LYS A 101 29.38 21.25 4.29
CA LYS A 101 29.38 22.46 3.48
C LYS A 101 29.85 23.67 4.28
N GLY A 102 29.30 23.88 5.48
CA GLY A 102 29.71 24.97 6.37
C GLY A 102 31.18 24.86 6.82
N ASP A 103 31.64 23.65 7.15
CA ASP A 103 33.06 23.40 7.49
C ASP A 103 33.99 23.73 6.31
N VAL A 104 33.61 23.34 5.09
CA VAL A 104 34.34 23.64 3.86
C VAL A 104 34.32 25.15 3.57
N GLU A 105 33.16 25.79 3.57
CA GLU A 105 33.04 27.25 3.40
C GLU A 105 33.90 28.02 4.40
N ALA A 106 33.91 27.60 5.68
CA ALA A 106 34.71 28.24 6.72
C ALA A 106 36.23 28.07 6.51
N ALA A 107 36.69 26.91 6.03
CA ALA A 107 38.11 26.72 5.73
C ALA A 107 38.56 27.49 4.48
N PHE A 108 37.65 27.72 3.54
CA PHE A 108 37.96 28.32 2.25
C PHE A 108 37.56 29.80 2.12
N SER A 109 36.97 30.41 3.15
CA SER A 109 36.53 31.82 3.12
C SER A 109 37.67 32.79 2.79
N ALA A 110 38.92 32.47 3.16
CA ALA A 110 40.09 33.28 2.83
C ALA A 110 40.51 33.21 1.34
N TYR A 111 39.93 32.27 0.59
CA TYR A 111 40.26 31.96 -0.81
C TYR A 111 39.09 32.26 -1.76
N GLU A 112 38.00 32.86 -1.28
CA GLU A 112 36.85 33.26 -2.10
C GLU A 112 37.27 34.27 -3.17
N GLU A 113 38.13 35.24 -2.82
CA GLU A 113 38.70 36.20 -3.77
C GLU A 113 39.64 35.55 -4.80
N ALA A 114 40.15 34.35 -4.51
CA ALA A 114 40.95 33.57 -5.44
C ALA A 114 40.08 32.86 -6.50
N GLY A 115 38.75 32.97 -6.41
CA GLY A 115 37.77 32.43 -7.36
C GLY A 115 37.33 30.99 -7.06
N LEU A 116 37.55 30.50 -5.84
CA LEU A 116 37.04 29.22 -5.37
C LEU A 116 35.52 29.29 -5.19
N THR A 117 34.79 28.31 -5.70
CA THR A 117 33.34 28.22 -5.54
C THR A 117 32.93 26.91 -4.88
N ILE A 118 31.89 26.97 -4.03
CA ILE A 118 31.31 25.83 -3.36
C ILE A 118 29.82 25.78 -3.73
N THR A 119 29.37 24.67 -4.28
CA THR A 119 27.96 24.44 -4.63
C THR A 119 27.51 23.08 -4.13
N GLU A 120 26.20 22.95 -3.93
CA GLU A 120 25.57 21.72 -3.48
C GLU A 120 24.56 21.30 -4.55
N GLU A 121 24.71 20.08 -5.07
CA GLU A 121 23.81 19.54 -6.09
C GLU A 121 23.72 18.02 -5.93
N ASN A 122 22.50 17.47 -5.97
CA ASN A 122 22.23 16.02 -5.88
C ASN A 122 22.98 15.33 -4.72
N ASP A 123 22.87 15.88 -3.50
CA ASP A 123 23.55 15.40 -2.29
C ASP A 123 25.09 15.39 -2.34
N MET A 124 25.68 16.07 -3.32
CA MET A 124 27.12 16.24 -3.47
C MET A 124 27.53 17.69 -3.29
N ILE A 125 28.62 17.89 -2.56
CA ILE A 125 29.28 19.19 -2.41
C ILE A 125 30.38 19.27 -3.48
N TYR A 126 30.22 20.24 -4.38
CA TYR A 126 31.19 20.57 -5.41
C TYR A 126 32.07 21.70 -4.92
N VAL A 127 33.38 21.44 -4.88
CA VAL A 127 34.39 22.45 -4.59
C VAL A 127 35.17 22.69 -5.88
N SER A 128 34.90 23.81 -6.53
CA SER A 128 35.58 24.21 -7.76
C SER A 128 36.68 25.21 -7.46
N MET A 129 37.86 24.96 -8.02
CA MET A 129 39.05 25.77 -7.81
C MET A 129 39.60 26.21 -9.16
N PRO A 130 39.84 27.51 -9.38
CA PRO A 130 40.40 27.98 -10.64
C PRO A 130 41.88 27.59 -10.78
N GLU A 131 42.30 27.31 -12.01
CA GLU A 131 43.62 26.76 -12.36
C GLU A 131 44.80 27.52 -11.73
N LYS A 132 44.71 28.85 -11.67
CA LYS A 132 45.77 29.74 -11.17
C LYS A 132 46.03 29.65 -9.66
N VAL A 133 45.16 28.95 -8.92
CA VAL A 133 45.22 28.86 -7.45
C VAL A 133 46.02 27.64 -6.97
N LEU A 134 46.21 26.61 -7.81
CA LEU A 134 46.88 25.37 -7.39
C LEU A 134 48.07 24.95 -8.25
N PHE A 135 48.17 25.45 -9.48
CA PHE A 135 49.21 24.99 -10.40
C PHE A 135 49.84 26.16 -11.15
N ARG A 136 51.18 26.17 -11.18
CA ARG A 136 51.92 27.05 -12.08
C ARG A 136 51.69 26.58 -13.52
N SER A 137 51.58 27.53 -14.46
CA SER A 137 51.45 27.24 -15.89
C SER A 137 52.50 26.20 -16.34
N GLY A 138 52.03 25.12 -16.96
CA GLY A 138 52.86 24.01 -17.44
C GLY A 138 53.42 23.07 -16.37
N SER A 139 52.91 23.10 -15.13
CA SER A 139 53.41 22.28 -14.02
C SER A 139 52.28 21.67 -13.19
N ALA A 140 52.29 20.34 -13.03
CA ALA A 140 51.42 19.61 -12.10
C ALA A 140 51.95 19.57 -10.65
N ARG A 141 53.01 20.33 -10.34
CA ARG A 141 53.58 20.40 -8.99
C ARG A 141 52.90 21.49 -8.17
N LEU A 142 52.44 21.10 -6.98
CA LEU A 142 51.93 21.96 -5.91
C LEU A 142 53.08 22.66 -5.18
N ASP A 143 52.95 23.96 -4.97
CA ASP A 143 53.85 24.73 -4.12
C ASP A 143 53.47 24.62 -2.62
N SER A 144 54.14 25.39 -1.77
CA SER A 144 53.91 25.35 -0.31
C SER A 144 52.55 25.91 0.12
N GLU A 145 52.04 26.91 -0.60
CA GLU A 145 50.73 27.50 -0.32
C GLU A 145 49.62 26.56 -0.81
N ASP A 146 49.76 25.98 -2.00
CA ASP A 146 48.80 25.02 -2.56
C ASP A 146 48.62 23.79 -1.65
N LYS A 147 49.74 23.28 -1.10
CA LYS A 147 49.73 22.17 -0.15
C LYS A 147 49.03 22.51 1.16
N LYS A 148 49.12 23.76 1.61
CA LYS A 148 48.47 24.22 2.82
C LYS A 148 46.95 24.28 2.61
N ILE A 149 46.51 24.80 1.47
CA ILE A 149 45.09 24.85 1.05
C ILE A 149 44.50 23.45 0.99
N ILE A 150 45.12 22.55 0.21
CA ILE A 150 44.65 21.15 0.09
C ILE A 150 44.73 20.42 1.44
N GLY A 151 45.72 20.74 2.27
CA GLY A 151 45.86 20.22 3.62
C GLY A 151 44.66 20.57 4.53
N GLN A 152 44.14 21.79 4.45
CA GLN A 152 42.96 22.20 5.22
C GLN A 152 41.71 21.42 4.81
N LEU A 153 41.51 21.20 3.50
CA LEU A 153 40.43 20.35 3.00
C LEU A 153 40.60 18.90 3.46
N ALA A 154 41.82 18.37 3.40
CA ALA A 154 42.10 17.01 3.87
C ALA A 154 41.77 16.83 5.35
N GLU A 155 42.03 17.82 6.21
CA GLU A 155 41.65 17.75 7.63
C GLU A 155 40.14 17.81 7.87
N ILE A 156 39.37 18.49 7.03
CA ILE A 156 37.89 18.46 7.09
C ILE A 156 37.38 17.08 6.66
N LEU A 157 37.85 16.60 5.51
CA LEU A 157 37.41 15.32 4.95
C LEU A 157 37.75 14.13 5.87
N LYS A 158 38.88 14.19 6.59
CA LYS A 158 39.25 13.17 7.59
C LYS A 158 38.30 13.05 8.77
N LYS A 159 37.51 14.09 9.09
CA LYS A 159 36.58 14.05 10.24
C LYS A 159 35.43 13.07 10.02
N ASP A 160 35.11 12.76 8.77
CA ASP A 160 34.09 11.78 8.43
C ASP A 160 34.66 10.73 7.44
N PRO A 161 35.02 9.54 7.94
CA PRO A 161 35.61 8.48 7.11
C PRO A 161 34.62 7.86 6.12
N ASN A 162 33.32 8.18 6.20
CA ASN A 162 32.31 7.67 5.28
C ASN A 162 32.15 8.54 4.02
N LEU A 163 32.87 9.67 3.93
CA LEU A 163 32.83 10.54 2.77
C LEU A 163 33.49 9.89 1.56
N SER A 164 32.75 9.85 0.45
CA SER A 164 33.30 9.54 -0.86
C SER A 164 33.79 10.82 -1.51
N VAL A 165 35.05 10.82 -1.96
CA VAL A 165 35.69 11.99 -2.58
C VAL A 165 36.06 11.64 -4.01
N ILE A 166 35.58 12.45 -4.96
CA ILE A 166 35.92 12.36 -6.37
C ILE A 166 36.75 13.61 -6.70
N VAL A 167 37.89 13.40 -7.37
CA VAL A 167 38.78 14.48 -7.79
C VAL A 167 38.86 14.47 -9.30
N GLU A 168 38.39 15.55 -9.93
CA GLU A 168 38.43 15.75 -11.38
C GLU A 168 39.33 16.94 -11.72
N GLY A 169 40.13 16.80 -12.78
CA GLY A 169 41.00 17.85 -13.28
C GLY A 169 40.60 18.24 -14.70
N HIS A 170 40.46 19.54 -14.95
CA HIS A 170 40.23 20.09 -16.29
C HIS A 170 41.47 20.87 -16.75
N THR A 171 41.79 20.77 -18.04
CA THR A 171 42.76 21.65 -18.71
C THR A 171 42.02 22.51 -19.73
N ASP A 172 42.64 23.61 -20.14
CA ASP A 172 42.20 24.33 -21.33
C ASP A 172 42.47 23.51 -22.61
N ASP A 173 42.15 24.10 -23.76
CA ASP A 173 42.35 23.53 -25.09
C ASP A 173 43.73 23.90 -25.69
N VAL A 174 44.64 24.47 -24.89
CA VAL A 174 45.97 24.91 -25.37
C VAL A 174 46.94 23.72 -25.38
N PRO A 175 47.59 23.41 -26.51
CA PRO A 175 48.51 22.27 -26.60
C PRO A 175 49.70 22.39 -25.63
N ILE A 176 49.94 21.35 -24.83
CA ILE A 176 51.12 21.27 -23.96
C ILE A 176 52.37 21.13 -24.84
N ALA A 177 53.35 22.02 -24.68
CA ALA A 177 54.68 21.79 -25.22
C ALA A 177 55.32 20.63 -24.44
N ALA A 178 55.30 19.43 -25.04
CA ALA A 178 55.92 18.17 -24.60
C ALA A 178 56.18 18.07 -23.07
N GLY A 179 55.24 17.49 -22.35
CA GLY A 179 55.35 17.29 -20.90
C GLY A 179 56.37 16.23 -20.49
N PRO A 180 56.85 16.23 -19.23
CA PRO A 180 57.82 15.25 -18.71
C PRO A 180 57.27 13.83 -18.54
N TYR A 181 56.01 13.59 -18.94
CA TYR A 181 55.31 12.31 -18.85
C TYR A 181 54.75 11.84 -20.20
N SER A 182 55.16 12.46 -21.32
CA SER A 182 54.88 11.97 -22.68
C SER A 182 55.75 10.79 -23.05
#